data_AF-A0A2W6CBB0-F1
#
_entry.id   AF-A0A2W6CBB0-F1
#
_cell.length_a   1.000
_cell.length_b   1.000
_cell.length_c   1.000
_cell.angle_alpha   90.00
_cell.angle_beta   90.00
_cell.angle_gamma   90.00
#
_symmetry.space_group_name_H-M   'P 1'
#
loop_
_entity.id
_entity.type
_entity.pdbx_description
1 polymer ?
#
loop_
_entity_poly.entity_id
_entity_poly.type
_entity_poly.pdbx_seq_one_letter_code
_entity_poly.pdbx_strand_id
1 'polypeptide(L)'
;MAYFWEELDFLVGGRFTSLSYMSLRQWPPDVDGEIVLLGQFVWLPPGQHVDVEEDFLVSHLPYHRAIFGGLDSVDDPWLFAIQAVPTPAVRDTWGRDANPYDVMRDGMENALIYNVGAHIASEAQWTRGDLVDIYAERGVDPNHLSAWTTFELLRGMLAEICNVDLQDVVAGYPNCAFPDWAHACQHDVFGDVFSAWAAQQLT
;
A
#
# COMPACT_ATOMS: atom_id res chain seq x y z
N MET A 1 -13.28 -6.63 15.19
CA MET A 1 -13.32 -6.62 13.72
C MET A 1 -11.87 -6.52 13.31
N ALA A 2 -11.38 -7.47 12.52
CA ALA A 2 -9.97 -7.52 12.19
C ALA A 2 -9.70 -6.64 10.96
N TYR A 3 -8.84 -5.63 11.12
CA TYR A 3 -8.36 -4.82 10.00
C TYR A 3 -7.44 -5.65 9.10
N PHE A 4 -7.19 -5.22 7.87
CA PHE A 4 -6.24 -5.88 6.95
C PHE A 4 -4.84 -5.95 7.55
N TRP A 5 -4.55 -4.95 8.37
CA TRP A 5 -3.43 -4.86 9.29
C TRP A 5 -3.27 -6.07 10.23
N GLU A 6 -4.36 -6.66 10.70
CA GLU A 6 -4.33 -7.84 11.59
C GLU A 6 -4.04 -9.14 10.83
N GLU A 7 -4.33 -9.19 9.51
CA GLU A 7 -4.01 -10.34 8.67
C GLU A 7 -2.55 -10.33 8.17
N LEU A 8 -1.89 -9.17 8.22
CA LEU A 8 -0.49 -9.01 7.85
C LEU A 8 0.49 -9.31 9.01
N ASP A 9 -0.01 -9.76 10.17
CA ASP A 9 0.79 -10.16 11.35
C ASP A 9 1.84 -9.10 11.78
N PHE A 10 1.51 -7.81 11.65
CA PHE A 10 2.43 -6.75 12.09
C PHE A 10 2.71 -6.87 13.59
N LEU A 11 3.99 -6.82 13.95
CA LEU A 11 4.47 -7.24 15.26
C LEU A 11 3.82 -6.48 16.42
N VAL A 12 3.34 -7.23 17.40
CA VAL A 12 2.79 -6.70 18.66
C VAL A 12 3.77 -5.71 19.29
N GLY A 13 3.36 -4.46 19.44
CA GLY A 13 4.18 -3.38 20.01
C GLY A 13 5.07 -2.63 19.02
N GLY A 14 5.02 -2.97 17.73
CA GLY A 14 5.63 -2.18 16.66
C GLY A 14 4.92 -0.84 16.45
N ARG A 15 5.64 0.14 15.92
CA ARG A 15 5.15 1.47 15.55
C ARG A 15 5.31 1.71 14.06
N PHE A 16 4.26 2.27 13.47
CA PHE A 16 4.29 2.76 12.11
C PHE A 16 4.93 4.16 12.07
N THR A 17 5.93 4.38 11.22
CA THR A 17 6.74 5.61 11.25
C THR A 17 6.91 6.30 9.91
N SER A 18 6.66 5.63 8.79
CA SER A 18 6.82 6.21 7.46
C SER A 18 5.78 5.69 6.47
N LEU A 19 5.34 6.55 5.56
CA LEU A 19 4.46 6.24 4.45
C LEU A 19 4.88 7.06 3.23
N SER A 20 5.31 6.40 2.16
CA SER A 20 5.42 6.96 0.82
C SER A 20 4.42 6.28 -0.10
N TYR A 21 3.72 7.07 -0.90
CA TYR A 21 2.87 6.55 -1.95
C TYR A 21 2.99 7.41 -3.20
N MET A 22 2.91 6.78 -4.37
CA MET A 22 2.91 7.49 -5.63
C MET A 22 1.60 8.26 -5.79
N SER A 23 1.70 9.57 -6.01
CA SER A 23 0.56 10.43 -6.34
C SER A 23 -0.07 10.07 -7.69
N LEU A 24 -1.41 10.09 -7.73
CA LEU A 24 -2.30 9.76 -8.86
C LEU A 24 -1.96 10.39 -10.21
N ARG A 25 -1.18 11.48 -10.28
CA ARG A 25 -0.86 12.12 -11.57
C ARG A 25 0.03 11.27 -12.47
N GLN A 26 0.64 10.22 -11.93
CA GLN A 26 1.64 9.41 -12.63
C GLN A 26 1.08 8.08 -13.14
N TRP A 27 -0.19 7.75 -12.88
CA TRP A 27 -0.84 6.55 -13.40
C TRP A 27 -1.74 6.89 -14.59
N PRO A 28 -1.64 6.18 -15.73
CA PRO A 28 -2.64 6.31 -16.77
C PRO A 28 -4.01 5.80 -16.25
N PRO A 29 -5.11 6.54 -16.48
CA PRO A 29 -6.44 6.08 -16.08
C PRO A 29 -6.72 4.72 -16.70
N ASP A 30 -7.27 3.80 -15.88
CA ASP A 30 -7.66 2.42 -16.18
C ASP A 30 -7.07 1.88 -17.48
N VAL A 31 -5.88 1.29 -17.38
CA VAL A 31 -5.48 0.30 -18.37
C VAL A 31 -6.53 -0.81 -18.24
N ASP A 32 -7.33 -1.04 -19.29
CA ASP A 32 -8.40 -2.05 -19.42
C ASP A 32 -7.97 -3.52 -19.16
N GLY A 33 -6.84 -3.74 -18.48
CA GLY A 33 -6.26 -5.02 -18.15
C GLY A 33 -6.36 -5.37 -16.66
N GLU A 34 -6.31 -6.67 -16.40
CA GLU A 34 -6.16 -7.23 -15.06
C GLU A 34 -4.90 -6.69 -14.37
N ILE A 35 -5.09 -5.82 -13.36
CA ILE A 35 -4.03 -5.35 -12.47
C ILE A 35 -3.91 -6.34 -11.32
N VAL A 36 -2.67 -6.78 -11.08
CA VAL A 36 -2.31 -7.56 -9.90
C VAL A 36 -1.46 -6.72 -8.97
N LEU A 37 -1.58 -6.98 -7.67
CA LEU A 37 -0.86 -6.33 -6.59
C LEU A 37 -0.03 -7.37 -5.83
N LEU A 38 1.19 -6.99 -5.48
CA LEU A 38 2.08 -7.76 -4.62
C LEU A 38 2.50 -6.87 -3.45
N GLY A 39 2.11 -7.25 -2.24
CA GLY A 39 2.65 -6.73 -1.00
C GLY A 39 3.81 -7.59 -0.54
N GLN A 40 4.92 -6.96 -0.13
CA GLN A 40 6.13 -7.65 0.30
C GLN A 40 6.59 -7.05 1.63
N PHE A 41 6.60 -7.87 2.68
CA PHE A 41 7.16 -7.50 3.96
C PHE A 41 8.67 -7.76 3.93
N VAL A 42 9.45 -6.75 4.29
CA VAL A 42 10.92 -6.79 4.27
C VAL A 42 11.44 -6.49 5.67
N TRP A 43 12.25 -7.42 6.18
CA TRP A 43 13.06 -7.17 7.37
C TRP A 43 14.30 -6.38 6.98
N LEU A 44 14.55 -5.30 7.70
CA LEU A 44 15.78 -4.53 7.57
C LEU A 44 16.73 -4.87 8.74
N PRO A 45 18.05 -4.89 8.51
CA PRO A 45 19.03 -5.02 9.58
C PRO A 45 18.89 -3.94 10.66
N PRO A 46 19.23 -4.26 11.93
CA PRO A 46 19.23 -3.29 13.01
C PRO A 46 20.09 -2.06 12.70
N GLY A 47 19.60 -0.88 13.10
CA GLY A 47 20.30 0.39 12.92
C GLY A 47 20.16 1.02 11.53
N GLN A 48 19.36 0.44 10.64
CA GLN A 48 18.93 1.11 9.41
C GLN A 48 17.79 2.09 9.68
N HIS A 49 17.73 3.12 8.83
CA HIS A 49 16.70 4.15 8.89
C HIS A 49 15.64 3.87 7.83
N VAL A 50 14.40 3.71 8.28
CA VAL A 50 13.25 3.32 7.45
C VAL A 50 13.07 4.25 6.23
N ASP A 51 13.16 5.56 6.44
CA ASP A 51 13.02 6.59 5.40
C ASP A 51 14.11 6.51 4.32
N VAL A 52 15.35 6.25 4.71
CA VAL A 52 16.48 6.10 3.77
C VAL A 52 16.32 4.84 2.91
N GLU A 53 15.94 3.72 3.54
CA GLU A 53 15.77 2.45 2.83
C GLU A 53 14.53 2.46 1.93
N GLU A 54 13.47 3.13 2.36
CA GLU A 54 12.29 3.40 1.55
C GLU A 54 12.63 4.18 0.27
N ASP A 55 13.33 5.31 0.38
CA ASP A 55 13.77 6.11 -0.76
C ASP A 55 14.65 5.28 -1.72
N PHE A 56 15.53 4.45 -1.16
CA PHE A 56 16.33 3.52 -1.93
C PHE A 56 15.46 2.53 -2.73
N LEU A 57 14.51 1.85 -2.10
CA LEU A 57 13.63 0.89 -2.77
C LEU A 57 12.74 1.56 -3.84
N VAL A 58 12.16 2.72 -3.54
CA VAL A 58 11.36 3.52 -4.48
C VAL A 58 12.12 3.77 -5.79
N SER A 59 13.43 4.02 -5.71
CA SER A 59 14.27 4.29 -6.89
C SER A 59 14.59 3.06 -7.75
N HIS A 60 14.41 1.84 -7.21
CA HIS A 60 14.73 0.57 -7.89
C HIS A 60 13.50 -0.23 -8.32
N LEU A 61 12.32 0.07 -7.75
CA LEU A 61 11.10 -0.69 -7.99
C LEU A 61 10.18 0.05 -8.97
N PRO A 62 10.19 -0.27 -10.28
CA PRO A 62 9.40 0.45 -11.29
C PRO A 62 7.89 0.30 -11.09
N TYR A 63 7.44 -0.72 -10.36
CA TYR A 63 6.03 -1.00 -10.13
C TYR A 63 5.54 -0.61 -8.73
N HIS A 64 6.39 0.00 -7.88
CA HIS A 64 5.97 0.41 -6.54
C HIS A 64 4.79 1.39 -6.59
N ARG A 65 3.87 1.30 -5.63
CA ARG A 65 2.73 2.20 -5.48
C ARG A 65 2.69 2.82 -4.10
N ALA A 66 3.04 2.03 -3.10
CA ALA A 66 3.24 2.50 -1.75
C ALA A 66 4.38 1.70 -1.14
N ILE A 67 5.17 2.38 -0.32
CA ILE A 67 6.06 1.74 0.63
C ILE A 67 5.72 2.37 1.96
N PHE A 68 5.71 1.55 3.00
CA PHE A 68 5.44 2.06 4.33
C PHE A 68 6.22 1.23 5.33
N GLY A 69 6.59 1.84 6.43
CA GLY A 69 7.58 1.24 7.31
C GLY A 69 7.45 1.66 8.75
N GLY A 70 8.17 0.94 9.58
CA GLY A 70 8.08 1.11 11.01
C GLY A 70 9.23 0.45 11.73
N LEU A 71 9.11 0.48 13.05
CA LEU A 71 10.00 -0.22 13.97
C LEU A 71 9.16 -1.23 14.73
N ASP A 72 9.74 -2.37 15.06
CA ASP A 72 9.06 -3.35 15.88
C ASP A 72 9.17 -3.05 17.39
N SER A 73 8.76 -4.02 18.23
CA SER A 73 8.81 -3.90 19.68
C SER A 73 10.22 -3.82 20.29
N VAL A 74 11.25 -4.18 19.53
CA VAL A 74 12.66 -4.11 19.91
C VAL A 74 13.44 -3.06 19.13
N ASP A 75 12.72 -2.15 18.46
CA ASP A 75 13.24 -1.09 17.59
C ASP A 75 13.95 -1.59 16.32
N ASP A 76 13.70 -2.83 15.88
CA ASP A 76 14.20 -3.34 14.61
C ASP A 76 13.34 -2.85 13.42
N PRO A 77 13.95 -2.35 12.34
CA PRO A 77 13.23 -1.74 11.23
C PRO A 77 12.60 -2.75 10.29
N TRP A 78 11.42 -2.39 9.77
CA TRP A 78 10.70 -3.15 8.75
C TRP A 78 10.10 -2.23 7.69
N LEU A 79 9.92 -2.79 6.50
CA LEU A 79 9.23 -2.16 5.38
C LEU A 79 8.14 -3.09 4.84
N PHE A 80 7.09 -2.50 4.30
CA PHE A 80 6.09 -3.16 3.49
C PHE A 80 5.97 -2.42 2.17
N ALA A 81 6.37 -3.06 1.09
CA ALA A 81 6.33 -2.49 -0.25
C ALA A 81 5.15 -3.09 -1.02
N ILE A 82 4.36 -2.24 -1.66
CA ILE A 82 3.27 -2.63 -2.53
C ILE A 82 3.65 -2.27 -3.95
N GLN A 83 3.70 -3.30 -4.79
CA GLN A 83 3.86 -3.17 -6.22
C GLN A 83 2.53 -3.47 -6.91
N ALA A 84 2.21 -2.76 -7.98
CA ALA A 84 1.04 -3.06 -8.80
C ALA A 84 1.37 -2.97 -10.29
N VAL A 85 1.00 -3.98 -11.05
CA VAL A 85 1.32 -4.05 -12.47
C VAL A 85 0.12 -4.50 -13.31
N PRO A 86 -0.16 -3.85 -14.46
CA PRO A 86 -1.08 -4.38 -15.44
C PRO A 86 -0.49 -5.64 -16.07
N THR A 87 -1.19 -6.76 -15.96
CA THR A 87 -0.75 -8.05 -16.52
C THR A 87 -0.41 -7.97 -18.01
N PRO A 88 -1.15 -7.23 -18.86
CA PRO A 88 -0.77 -7.05 -20.27
C PRO A 88 0.60 -6.39 -20.45
N ALA A 89 0.93 -5.38 -19.65
CA ALA A 89 2.21 -4.67 -19.74
C ALA A 89 3.41 -5.59 -19.41
N VAL A 90 3.22 -6.52 -18.45
CA VAL A 90 4.22 -7.56 -18.17
C VAL A 90 4.40 -8.47 -19.37
N ARG A 91 3.31 -8.97 -19.95
CA ARG A 91 3.37 -9.89 -21.09
C ARG A 91 4.05 -9.26 -22.31
N ASP A 92 3.81 -7.98 -22.55
CA ASP A 92 4.41 -7.23 -23.65
C ASP A 92 5.91 -6.99 -23.46
N THR A 93 6.36 -6.80 -22.22
CA THR A 93 7.75 -6.46 -21.90
C THR A 93 8.62 -7.69 -21.65
N TRP A 94 8.08 -8.68 -20.93
CA TRP A 94 8.82 -9.85 -20.40
C TRP A 94 8.44 -11.16 -21.11
N GLY A 95 7.46 -11.13 -22.00
CA GLY A 95 6.98 -12.28 -22.78
C GLY A 95 5.65 -12.83 -22.28
N ARG A 96 4.92 -13.51 -23.18
CA ARG A 96 3.54 -13.97 -22.93
C ARG A 96 3.40 -14.89 -21.70
N ASP A 97 4.41 -15.70 -21.42
CA ASP A 97 4.41 -16.68 -20.33
C ASP A 97 5.00 -16.11 -19.03
N ALA A 98 5.37 -14.83 -18.99
CA ALA A 98 5.89 -14.18 -17.80
C ALA A 98 4.80 -14.05 -16.73
N ASN A 99 5.14 -14.47 -15.51
CA ASN A 99 4.29 -14.29 -14.35
C ASN A 99 4.54 -12.89 -13.74
N PRO A 100 3.52 -12.01 -13.63
CA PRO A 100 3.69 -10.68 -13.08
C PRO A 100 4.20 -10.65 -11.63
N TYR A 101 3.85 -11.65 -10.82
CA TYR A 101 4.32 -11.73 -9.44
C TYR A 101 5.82 -12.02 -9.37
N ASP A 102 6.32 -12.90 -10.22
CA ASP A 102 7.75 -13.23 -10.26
C ASP A 102 8.57 -12.02 -10.74
N VAL A 103 8.07 -11.27 -11.73
CA VAL A 103 8.73 -10.03 -12.18
C VAL A 103 8.84 -8.99 -11.07
N MET A 104 7.77 -8.80 -10.27
CA MET A 104 7.79 -7.87 -9.14
C MET A 104 8.71 -8.37 -8.02
N ARG A 105 8.70 -9.68 -7.72
CA ARG A 105 9.57 -10.31 -6.74
C ARG A 105 11.05 -10.17 -7.12
N ASP A 106 11.40 -10.53 -8.34
CA ASP A 106 12.76 -10.41 -8.86
C ASP A 106 13.26 -8.96 -8.78
N GLY A 107 12.38 -7.97 -9.05
CA GLY A 107 12.70 -6.56 -8.88
C GLY A 107 13.10 -6.21 -7.44
N MET A 108 12.33 -6.69 -6.45
CA MET A 108 12.65 -6.52 -5.03
C MET A 108 13.93 -7.24 -4.64
N GLU A 109 14.09 -8.52 -5.00
CA GLU A 109 15.30 -9.28 -4.68
C GLU A 109 16.55 -8.61 -5.25
N ASN A 110 16.50 -8.10 -6.49
CA ASN A 110 17.60 -7.37 -7.10
C ASN A 110 17.93 -6.07 -6.36
N ALA A 111 16.93 -5.35 -5.85
CA ALA A 111 17.15 -4.17 -5.02
C ALA A 111 17.81 -4.54 -3.68
N LEU A 112 17.33 -5.60 -3.02
CA LEU A 112 17.83 -6.05 -1.72
C LEU A 112 19.25 -6.61 -1.76
N ILE A 113 19.77 -7.03 -2.91
CA ILE A 113 21.19 -7.41 -3.06
C ILE A 113 22.14 -6.30 -2.59
N TYR A 114 21.74 -5.03 -2.69
CA TYR A 114 22.54 -3.89 -2.25
C TYR A 114 22.39 -3.57 -0.75
N ASN A 115 21.43 -4.19 -0.06
CA ASN A 115 21.19 -4.03 1.36
C ASN A 115 21.48 -5.36 2.09
N VAL A 116 22.73 -5.52 2.53
CA VAL A 116 23.22 -6.76 3.16
C VAL A 116 22.45 -7.05 4.45
N GLY A 117 21.73 -8.17 4.46
CA GLY A 117 20.95 -8.65 5.61
C GLY A 117 19.46 -8.32 5.54
N ALA A 118 19.06 -7.42 4.64
CA ALA A 118 17.65 -7.22 4.33
C ALA A 118 17.11 -8.41 3.54
N HIS A 119 15.86 -8.80 3.79
CA HIS A 119 15.22 -9.92 3.10
C HIS A 119 13.70 -9.81 3.10
N ILE A 120 13.08 -10.37 2.07
CA ILE A 120 11.63 -10.56 2.01
C ILE A 120 11.26 -11.62 3.03
N ALA A 121 10.47 -11.26 4.03
CA ALA A 121 10.00 -12.16 5.08
C ALA A 121 8.71 -12.88 4.67
N SER A 122 7.80 -12.14 4.02
CA SER A 122 6.52 -12.66 3.55
C SER A 122 6.01 -11.85 2.37
N GLU A 123 5.08 -12.45 1.64
CA GLU A 123 4.43 -11.83 0.49
C GLU A 123 2.93 -12.11 0.53
N ALA A 124 2.16 -11.16 0.02
CA ALA A 124 0.74 -11.31 -0.17
C ALA A 124 0.33 -10.76 -1.53
N GLN A 125 -0.59 -11.45 -2.18
CA GLN A 125 -0.99 -11.21 -3.56
C GLN A 125 -2.47 -10.86 -3.60
N TRP A 126 -2.81 -9.83 -4.37
CA TRP A 126 -4.19 -9.42 -4.52
C TRP A 126 -4.51 -9.06 -5.95
N THR A 127 -5.73 -9.34 -6.33
CA THR A 127 -6.41 -8.77 -7.48
C THR A 127 -7.38 -7.69 -7.00
N ARG A 128 -7.96 -6.97 -7.96
CA ARG A 128 -9.11 -6.10 -7.66
C ARG A 128 -10.24 -6.84 -6.94
N GLY A 129 -10.56 -8.06 -7.38
CA GLY A 129 -11.65 -8.86 -6.81
C GLY A 129 -11.41 -9.14 -5.34
N ASP A 130 -10.19 -9.57 -5.00
CA ASP A 130 -9.81 -9.86 -3.61
C ASP A 130 -9.99 -8.63 -2.71
N LEU A 131 -9.55 -7.44 -3.16
CA LEU A 131 -9.73 -6.20 -2.38
C LEU A 131 -11.21 -5.84 -2.18
N VAL A 132 -12.05 -6.04 -3.21
CA VAL A 132 -13.50 -5.79 -3.09
C VAL A 132 -14.13 -6.76 -2.09
N ASP A 133 -13.79 -8.05 -2.18
CA ASP A 133 -14.34 -9.08 -1.30
C ASP A 133 -13.93 -8.83 0.15
N ILE A 134 -12.66 -8.50 0.41
CA ILE A 134 -12.15 -8.15 1.74
C ILE A 134 -12.94 -6.99 2.36
N TYR A 135 -13.19 -5.91 1.60
CA TYR A 135 -13.94 -4.77 2.13
C TYR A 135 -15.43 -5.07 2.30
N ALA A 136 -16.01 -5.87 1.41
CA ALA A 136 -17.40 -6.30 1.52
C ALA A 136 -17.62 -7.15 2.78
N GLU A 137 -16.70 -8.08 3.09
CA GLU A 137 -16.73 -8.89 4.31
C GLU A 137 -16.64 -8.05 5.59
N ARG A 138 -16.04 -6.86 5.51
CA ARG A 138 -15.97 -5.86 6.59
C ARG A 138 -17.18 -4.93 6.67
N GLY A 139 -18.18 -5.16 5.82
CA GLY A 139 -19.45 -4.45 5.86
C GLY A 139 -19.52 -3.18 5.03
N VAL A 140 -18.54 -2.92 4.16
CA VAL A 140 -18.66 -1.84 3.16
C VAL A 140 -19.60 -2.30 2.04
N ASP A 141 -20.57 -1.46 1.66
CA ASP A 141 -21.50 -1.80 0.58
C ASP A 141 -20.74 -1.98 -0.75
N PRO A 142 -20.85 -3.14 -1.42
CA PRO A 142 -20.23 -3.40 -2.72
C PRO A 142 -20.55 -2.37 -3.81
N ASN A 143 -21.69 -1.68 -3.72
CA ASN A 143 -22.03 -0.61 -4.66
C ASN A 143 -21.05 0.57 -4.56
N HIS A 144 -20.60 0.93 -3.36
CA HIS A 144 -19.59 1.95 -3.17
C HIS A 144 -18.23 1.50 -3.70
N LEU A 145 -17.85 0.24 -3.43
CA LEU A 145 -16.59 -0.34 -3.89
C LEU A 145 -16.53 -0.45 -5.43
N SER A 146 -17.66 -0.65 -6.09
CA SER A 146 -17.73 -0.75 -7.55
C SER A 146 -17.30 0.55 -8.26
N ALA A 147 -17.47 1.70 -7.59
CA ALA A 147 -17.11 3.02 -8.10
C ALA A 147 -15.62 3.36 -7.91
N TRP A 148 -14.89 2.59 -7.11
CA TRP A 148 -13.47 2.81 -6.84
C TRP A 148 -12.62 2.05 -7.85
N THR A 149 -11.58 2.69 -8.39
CA THR A 149 -10.49 2.06 -9.14
C THR A 149 -9.71 1.07 -8.25
N THR A 150 -8.90 0.18 -8.86
CA THR A 150 -8.02 -0.73 -8.09
C THR A 150 -7.06 0.04 -7.17
N PHE A 151 -6.62 1.23 -7.60
CA PHE A 151 -5.77 2.08 -6.79
C PHE A 151 -6.52 2.75 -5.63
N GLU A 152 -7.78 3.14 -5.81
CA GLU A 152 -8.63 3.61 -4.71
C GLU A 152 -8.90 2.53 -3.68
N LEU A 153 -9.13 1.28 -4.14
CA LEU A 153 -9.19 0.14 -3.24
C LEU A 153 -7.87 -0.02 -2.47
N LEU A 154 -6.72 0.09 -3.13
CA LEU A 154 -5.43 0.07 -2.45
C LEU A 154 -5.27 1.21 -1.43
N ARG A 155 -5.68 2.44 -1.77
CA ARG A 155 -5.64 3.57 -0.83
C ARG A 155 -6.58 3.37 0.36
N GLY A 156 -7.71 2.69 0.19
CA GLY A 156 -8.56 2.24 1.30
C GLY A 156 -7.81 1.37 2.30
N MET A 157 -7.00 0.44 1.79
CA MET A 157 -6.17 -0.45 2.59
C MET A 157 -5.15 0.35 3.42
N LEU A 158 -4.51 1.33 2.77
CA LEU A 158 -3.54 2.21 3.40
C LEU A 158 -4.20 3.15 4.42
N ALA A 159 -5.45 3.56 4.18
CA ALA A 159 -6.22 4.35 5.15
C ALA A 159 -6.54 3.54 6.42
N GLU A 160 -6.89 2.26 6.28
CA GLU A 160 -7.05 1.36 7.44
C GLU A 160 -5.74 1.20 8.22
N ILE A 161 -4.59 1.14 7.54
CA ILE A 161 -3.26 1.12 8.18
C ILE A 161 -3.02 2.42 8.98
N CYS A 162 -3.54 3.54 8.51
CA CYS A 162 -3.51 4.82 9.22
C CYS A 162 -4.56 4.92 10.35
N ASN A 163 -5.17 3.80 10.75
CA ASN A 163 -6.19 3.70 11.79
C ASN A 163 -7.47 4.51 11.48
N VAL A 164 -7.84 4.63 10.20
CA VAL A 164 -9.11 5.24 9.78
C VAL A 164 -10.10 4.15 9.39
N ASP A 165 -11.34 4.25 9.90
CA ASP A 165 -12.41 3.34 9.51
C ASP A 165 -12.76 3.52 8.03
N LEU A 166 -12.79 2.42 7.29
CA LEU A 166 -13.12 2.45 5.87
C LEU A 166 -14.55 2.93 5.60
N GLN A 167 -15.48 2.77 6.56
CA GLN A 167 -16.83 3.31 6.45
C GLN A 167 -16.83 4.84 6.43
N ASP A 168 -15.95 5.48 7.21
CA ASP A 168 -15.79 6.94 7.22
C ASP A 168 -15.19 7.43 5.90
N VAL A 169 -14.20 6.71 5.37
CA VAL A 169 -13.60 6.96 4.05
C VAL A 169 -14.67 6.91 2.95
N VAL A 170 -15.52 5.88 2.97
CA VAL A 170 -16.60 5.70 1.98
C VAL A 170 -17.63 6.82 2.07
N ALA A 171 -18.00 7.26 3.27
CA ALA A 171 -18.96 8.34 3.47
C ALA A 171 -18.47 9.70 2.91
N GLY A 172 -17.16 9.95 2.97
CA GLY A 172 -16.52 11.18 2.46
C GLY A 172 -16.26 11.20 0.95
N TYR A 173 -16.29 10.02 0.30
CA TYR A 173 -15.85 9.86 -1.08
C TYR A 173 -16.74 10.58 -2.11
N PRO A 174 -16.17 11.24 -3.14
CA PRO A 174 -14.73 11.41 -3.42
C PRO A 174 -14.11 12.67 -2.82
N ASN A 175 -14.88 13.49 -2.07
CA ASN A 175 -14.55 14.88 -1.89
C ASN A 175 -13.68 15.17 -0.65
N CYS A 176 -14.00 14.59 0.50
CA CYS A 176 -13.34 14.94 1.76
C CYS A 176 -13.56 13.87 2.82
N ALA A 177 -12.48 13.43 3.49
CA ALA A 177 -12.58 12.39 4.52
C ALA A 177 -13.21 12.89 5.83
N PHE A 178 -13.03 14.18 6.14
CA PHE A 178 -13.41 14.75 7.44
C PHE A 178 -14.31 15.99 7.27
N PRO A 179 -15.53 15.83 6.72
CA PRO A 179 -16.41 16.97 6.46
C PRO A 179 -16.81 17.75 7.72
N ASP A 180 -16.83 17.06 8.87
CA ASP A 180 -17.25 17.63 10.15
C ASP A 180 -16.10 18.24 10.98
N TRP A 181 -14.86 18.19 10.47
CA TRP A 181 -13.68 18.72 11.17
C TRP A 181 -12.92 19.73 10.31
N ALA A 182 -12.56 20.87 10.91
CA ALA A 182 -11.74 21.88 10.25
C ALA A 182 -10.31 21.39 10.02
N HIS A 183 -9.95 21.14 8.76
CA HIS A 183 -8.60 20.75 8.32
C HIS A 183 -8.27 21.40 6.97
N ALA A 184 -7.01 21.32 6.56
CA ALA A 184 -6.58 21.76 5.22
C ALA A 184 -6.99 20.69 4.19
N CYS A 185 -8.25 20.73 3.75
CA CYS A 185 -8.80 19.74 2.81
C CYS A 185 -8.00 19.70 1.51
N GLN A 186 -7.60 18.49 1.13
CA GLN A 186 -6.90 18.13 -0.10
C GLN A 186 -7.86 17.95 -1.29
N HIS A 187 -9.17 18.01 -1.03
CA HIS A 187 -10.22 17.71 -2.00
C HIS A 187 -10.11 16.29 -2.61
N ASP A 188 -9.55 15.36 -1.83
CA ASP A 188 -9.39 13.93 -2.11
C ASP A 188 -9.42 13.23 -0.75
N VAL A 189 -10.35 12.29 -0.54
CA VAL A 189 -10.53 11.60 0.75
C VAL A 189 -9.24 10.98 1.25
N PHE A 190 -8.52 10.27 0.41
CA PHE A 190 -7.29 9.60 0.82
C PHE A 190 -6.18 10.60 1.13
N GLY A 191 -6.08 11.68 0.35
CA GLY A 191 -5.20 12.82 0.62
C GLY A 191 -5.46 13.45 1.98
N ASP A 192 -6.73 13.62 2.37
CA ASP A 192 -7.10 14.10 3.70
C ASP A 192 -6.64 13.12 4.79
N VAL A 193 -6.88 11.82 4.62
CA VAL A 193 -6.44 10.77 5.55
C VAL A 193 -4.93 10.80 5.74
N PHE A 194 -4.16 10.75 4.66
CA PHE A 194 -2.69 10.69 4.75
C PHE A 194 -2.10 12.00 5.27
N SER A 195 -2.70 13.15 4.95
CA SER A 195 -2.28 14.44 5.50
C SER A 195 -2.54 14.52 7.01
N ALA A 196 -3.71 14.06 7.47
CA ALA A 196 -4.04 14.01 8.90
C ALA A 196 -3.14 13.02 9.65
N TRP A 197 -2.85 11.86 9.06
CA TRP A 197 -1.91 10.89 9.60
C TRP A 197 -0.51 11.47 9.76
N ALA A 198 0.04 12.07 8.69
CA ALA A 198 1.37 12.68 8.70
C ALA A 198 1.47 13.85 9.70
N ALA A 199 0.37 14.57 9.93
CA ALA A 199 0.27 15.62 10.92
C ALA A 199 0.03 15.11 12.36
N GLN A 200 -0.05 13.80 12.57
CA GLN A 200 -0.35 13.15 13.85
C GLN A 200 -1.70 13.59 14.45
N GLN A 201 -2.71 13.76 13.60
CA GLN A 201 -4.03 14.23 13.99
C GLN A 201 -5.08 13.10 14.06
N LEU A 202 -4.72 11.89 13.65
CA LEU A 202 -5.53 10.69 13.80
C LEU A 202 -5.15 10.03 15.13
N THR A 203 -6.13 9.87 16.03
CA THR A 203 -5.97 9.27 17.37
C THR A 203 -6.64 7.93 17.45
#